data_AF-A0A7S1J0L3-F1
#
_entry.id   AF-A0A7S1J0L3-F1
#
_cell.length_a   1.000
_cell.length_b   1.000
_cell.length_c   1.000
_cell.angle_alpha   90.00
_cell.angle_beta   90.00
_cell.angle_gamma   90.00
#
_symmetry.space_group_name_H-M   'P 1'
#
loop_
_entity.id
_entity.type
_entity.pdbx_description
1 polymer ?
#
loop_
_entity_poly.entity_id
_entity_poly.type
_entity_poly.pdbx_seq_one_letter_code
_entity_poly.pdbx_strand_id
1 'polypeptide(L)'
;FFFGRFLVKMVTTDFKETVPVSLIHTPGFSYVSWCMTLAPFMLIGEGFFRAWWHRSQPPKGRSVVMSSIKMTMFSLAKQTGPKIVSRPVVSRIPNDLAFVKDIAKVQTDMLKLVGKA
;
A
#
# COMPACT_ATOMS: atom_id res chain seq x y z
N PHE A 1 -25.64 60.27 7.19
CA PHE A 1 -24.24 60.36 7.64
C PHE A 1 -23.59 58.99 7.98
N PHE A 2 -23.94 57.88 7.32
CA PHE A 2 -23.39 56.54 7.64
C PHE A 2 -22.54 55.89 6.54
N PHE A 3 -22.46 56.46 5.34
CA PHE A 3 -21.75 55.85 4.21
C PHE A 3 -20.26 56.24 4.08
N GLY A 4 -19.80 57.30 4.77
CA GLY A 4 -18.41 57.77 4.69
C GLY A 4 -17.41 57.05 5.61
N ARG A 5 -17.88 56.30 6.62
CA ARG A 5 -16.99 55.61 7.59
C ARG A 5 -16.63 54.18 7.19
N PHE A 6 -17.34 53.58 6.23
CA PHE A 6 -17.11 52.18 5.85
C PHE A 6 -16.10 52.03 4.70
N LEU A 7 -15.94 53.03 3.85
CA LEU A 7 -14.98 53.01 2.73
C LEU A 7 -13.53 53.38 3.13
N VAL A 8 -13.35 54.10 4.25
CA VAL A 8 -12.00 54.46 4.73
C VAL A 8 -11.30 53.30 5.45
N LYS A 9 -12.04 52.24 5.83
CA LYS A 9 -11.49 51.10 6.59
C LYS A 9 -10.98 49.94 5.73
N MET A 10 -10.97 50.10 4.40
CA MET A 10 -10.47 49.06 3.46
C MET A 10 -9.25 49.48 2.64
N VAL A 11 -8.67 50.66 2.87
CA VAL A 11 -7.45 51.11 2.17
C VAL A 11 -6.45 51.68 3.18
N THR A 12 -6.12 50.88 4.19
CA THR A 12 -4.93 51.08 5.01
C THR A 12 -4.33 49.71 5.28
N THR A 13 -3.86 49.04 4.23
CA THR A 13 -2.72 48.15 4.41
C THR A 13 -1.60 49.04 4.90
N ASP A 14 -1.39 49.07 6.21
CA ASP A 14 -0.23 49.69 6.83
C ASP A 14 1.00 49.16 6.09
N PHE A 15 1.62 49.98 5.24
CA PHE A 15 2.91 49.74 4.59
C PHE A 15 4.07 49.60 5.61
N LYS A 16 3.75 49.39 6.89
CA LYS A 16 4.69 49.13 7.98
C LYS A 16 5.24 47.70 7.97
N GLU A 17 4.59 46.77 7.25
CA GLU A 17 5.03 45.37 7.19
C GLU A 17 5.88 45.03 5.96
N THR A 18 6.11 45.96 5.04
CA THR A 18 7.00 45.73 3.89
C THR A 18 8.44 46.08 4.26
N VAL A 19 9.11 45.18 4.97
CA VAL A 19 10.56 45.24 5.22
C VAL A 19 11.35 44.53 4.11
N PRO A 20 12.51 45.06 3.69
CA PRO A 20 13.36 44.35 2.73
C PRO A 20 13.87 43.05 3.36
N VAL A 21 13.42 41.91 2.83
CA VAL A 21 13.90 40.59 3.26
C VAL A 21 15.11 40.23 2.42
N SER A 22 16.23 39.96 3.07
CA SER A 22 17.46 39.50 2.43
C SER A 22 18.14 38.44 3.27
N LEU A 23 18.41 37.28 2.65
CA LEU A 23 19.15 36.15 3.25
C LEU A 23 20.60 36.51 3.63
N ILE A 24 21.13 37.64 3.11
CA ILE A 24 22.49 38.10 3.47
C ILE A 24 22.52 38.59 4.93
N HIS A 25 21.40 39.08 5.46
CA HIS A 25 21.30 39.63 6.81
C HIS A 25 20.80 38.61 7.84
N THR A 26 20.46 37.38 7.43
CA THR A 26 20.08 36.33 8.39
C THR A 26 21.32 35.78 9.07
N PRO A 27 21.43 35.83 10.41
CA PRO A 27 22.54 35.18 11.10
C PRO A 27 22.50 33.68 10.83
N GLY A 28 23.64 33.10 10.48
CA GLY A 28 23.76 31.67 10.23
C GLY A 28 23.55 30.83 11.49
N PHE A 29 23.36 29.52 11.31
CA PHE A 29 23.34 28.57 12.41
C PHE A 29 24.76 28.12 12.77
N SER A 30 25.02 27.94 14.07
CA SER A 30 26.22 27.23 14.51
C SER A 30 26.16 25.76 14.05
N TYR A 31 27.31 25.09 13.94
CA TYR A 31 27.35 23.66 13.60
C TYR A 31 26.49 22.81 14.55
N VAL A 32 26.55 23.08 15.84
CA VAL A 32 25.76 22.36 16.86
C VAL A 32 24.27 22.62 16.68
N SER A 33 23.87 23.88 16.44
CA SER A 33 22.48 24.24 16.16
C SER A 33 21.97 23.57 14.88
N TRP A 34 22.80 23.48 13.84
CA TRP A 34 22.48 22.78 12.61
C TRP A 34 22.29 21.27 12.83
N CYS A 35 23.16 20.62 13.61
CA CYS A 35 22.97 19.21 13.98
C CYS A 35 21.68 18.96 14.78
N MET A 36 21.28 19.92 15.63
CA MET A 36 20.03 19.86 16.39
C MET A 36 18.76 20.12 15.55
N THR A 37 18.88 20.60 14.31
CA THR A 37 17.71 20.73 13.39
C THR A 37 17.13 19.39 12.95
N LEU A 38 17.73 18.26 13.35
CA LEU A 38 17.34 16.90 12.97
C LEU A 38 17.41 16.60 11.46
N ALA A 39 17.81 17.57 10.63
CA ALA A 39 18.06 17.36 9.20
C ALA A 39 19.07 16.22 8.94
N PRO A 40 20.16 16.05 9.73
CA PRO A 40 21.08 14.91 9.55
C PRO A 40 20.40 13.56 9.81
N PHE A 41 19.49 13.51 10.78
CA PHE A 41 18.73 12.30 11.08
C PHE A 41 17.75 11.96 9.95
N MET A 42 17.12 12.97 9.35
CA MET A 42 16.25 12.76 8.19
C MET A 42 17.02 12.24 6.96
N LEU A 43 18.22 12.74 6.71
CA LEU A 43 19.09 12.26 5.61
C LEU A 43 19.38 10.77 5.72
N ILE A 44 19.62 10.27 6.94
CA ILE A 44 19.88 8.84 7.18
C ILE A 44 18.58 8.05 7.20
N GLY A 45 17.56 8.59 7.87
CA GLY A 45 16.26 7.96 8.06
C GLY A 45 15.55 7.68 6.74
N GLU A 46 15.55 8.63 5.80
CA GLU A 46 14.89 8.45 4.50
C GLU A 46 15.45 7.23 3.75
N GLY A 47 16.78 7.12 3.67
CA GLY A 47 17.44 5.98 3.04
C GLY A 47 17.14 4.67 3.76
N PHE A 48 17.18 4.66 5.09
CA PHE A 48 16.89 3.48 5.90
C PHE A 48 15.46 2.99 5.69
N PHE A 49 14.45 3.86 5.84
CA PHE A 49 13.05 3.46 5.72
C PHE A 49 12.68 3.04 4.30
N ARG A 50 13.19 3.74 3.27
CA ARG A 50 12.98 3.35 1.86
C ARG A 50 13.62 1.99 1.57
N ALA A 51 14.86 1.76 2.02
CA ALA A 51 15.54 0.49 1.84
C ALA A 51 14.81 -0.64 2.58
N TRP A 52 14.41 -0.40 3.83
CA TRP A 52 13.64 -1.35 4.63
C TRP A 52 12.35 -1.75 3.93
N TRP A 53 11.54 -0.76 3.52
CA TRP A 53 10.26 -0.99 2.86
C TRP A 53 10.41 -1.77 1.56
N HIS A 54 11.29 -1.34 0.64
CA HIS A 54 11.46 -2.01 -0.65
C HIS A 54 12.15 -3.37 -0.55
N ARG A 55 13.01 -3.59 0.44
CA ARG A 55 13.72 -4.87 0.62
C ARG A 55 12.90 -5.90 1.41
N SER A 56 11.87 -5.47 2.14
CA SER A 56 10.98 -6.36 2.90
C SER A 56 10.12 -7.27 2.01
N GLN A 57 9.91 -6.89 0.75
CA GLN A 57 9.10 -7.64 -0.22
C GLN A 57 9.99 -8.18 -1.35
N PRO A 58 10.74 -9.27 -1.12
CA PRO A 58 11.64 -9.80 -2.12
C PRO A 58 10.87 -10.35 -3.34
N PRO A 59 11.33 -10.07 -4.56
CA PRO A 59 10.77 -10.70 -5.75
C PRO A 59 11.08 -12.21 -5.78
N LYS A 60 10.29 -12.97 -6.52
CA LYS A 60 10.54 -14.41 -6.69
C LYS A 60 11.75 -14.64 -7.60
N GLY A 61 12.84 -15.15 -7.03
CA GLY A 61 14.07 -15.52 -7.75
C GLY A 61 14.26 -17.03 -7.88
N ARG A 62 15.21 -17.44 -8.73
CA ARG A 62 15.72 -18.82 -8.81
C ARG A 62 17.06 -18.90 -8.09
N SER A 63 17.24 -19.88 -7.20
CA SER A 63 18.54 -20.15 -6.57
C SER A 63 19.42 -20.92 -7.55
N VAL A 64 20.60 -20.39 -7.87
CA VAL A 64 21.58 -21.01 -8.74
C VAL A 64 22.81 -21.35 -7.89
N VAL A 65 23.20 -22.62 -7.91
CA VAL A 65 24.38 -23.11 -7.18
C VAL A 65 25.40 -23.57 -8.22
N MET A 66 26.59 -22.99 -8.16
CA MET A 66 27.77 -23.37 -8.92
C MET A 66 28.86 -23.83 -7.94
N SER A 67 29.92 -24.47 -8.44
CA SER A 67 30.97 -25.16 -7.66
C SER A 67 31.56 -24.37 -6.47
N SER A 68 31.43 -23.04 -6.44
CA SER A 68 31.83 -22.21 -5.29
C SER A 68 30.96 -20.97 -5.06
N ILE A 69 29.82 -20.86 -5.75
CA ILE A 69 29.01 -19.63 -5.74
C ILE A 69 27.53 -19.98 -5.59
N LYS A 70 26.87 -19.29 -4.65
CA LYS A 70 25.41 -19.29 -4.52
C LYS A 70 24.87 -17.94 -4.94
N MET A 71 24.01 -17.93 -5.96
CA MET A 71 23.42 -16.72 -6.53
C MET A 71 21.89 -16.82 -6.57
N THR A 72 21.23 -15.67 -6.56
CA THR A 72 19.79 -15.58 -6.83
C THR A 72 19.59 -14.87 -8.15
N MET A 73 19.02 -15.57 -9.13
CA MET A 73 18.74 -15.03 -10.46
C MET A 73 17.30 -14.52 -10.53
N PHE A 74 17.12 -13.30 -11.05
CA PHE A 74 15.82 -12.67 -11.26
C PHE A 74 15.53 -12.51 -12.76
N SER A 75 14.28 -12.70 -13.16
CA SER A 75 13.85 -12.46 -14.55
C SER A 75 13.52 -10.98 -14.76
N LEU A 76 14.01 -10.40 -15.86
CA LEU A 76 13.77 -9.01 -16.25
C LEU A 76 12.85 -8.96 -17.48
N ALA A 77 11.57 -9.28 -17.27
CA ALA A 77 10.54 -9.24 -18.30
C ALA A 77 9.26 -8.62 -17.76
N LYS A 78 8.58 -7.79 -18.58
CA LYS A 78 7.28 -7.22 -18.23
C LYS A 78 6.23 -8.34 -18.23
N GLN A 79 5.55 -8.51 -17.09
CA GLN A 79 4.45 -9.46 -16.98
C GLN A 79 3.21 -8.87 -17.68
N THR A 80 2.75 -9.50 -18.78
CA THR A 80 1.61 -9.04 -19.59
C THR A 80 0.24 -9.48 -19.03
N GLY A 81 0.20 -10.49 -18.17
CA GLY A 81 -1.03 -10.97 -17.52
C GLY A 81 -0.75 -11.73 -16.21
N PRO A 82 -1.77 -11.95 -15.35
CA PRO A 82 -1.59 -12.60 -14.05
C PRO A 82 -1.20 -14.07 -14.21
N LYS A 83 -0.31 -14.56 -13.35
CA LYS A 83 0.09 -15.99 -13.33
C LYS A 83 -0.98 -16.80 -12.60
N ILE A 84 -1.67 -17.69 -13.32
CA ILE A 84 -2.69 -18.59 -12.75
C ILE A 84 -2.01 -19.69 -11.94
N VAL A 85 -2.51 -19.93 -10.72
CA VAL A 85 -2.09 -21.04 -9.85
C VAL A 85 -3.35 -21.79 -9.45
N SER A 86 -3.50 -23.04 -9.89
CA SER A 86 -4.63 -23.90 -9.54
C SER A 86 -4.52 -24.32 -8.07
N ARG A 87 -5.22 -23.58 -7.21
CA ARG A 87 -5.42 -23.96 -5.81
C ARG A 87 -6.86 -24.45 -5.67
N PRO A 88 -7.10 -25.76 -5.52
CA PRO A 88 -8.46 -26.28 -5.41
C PRO A 88 -9.13 -25.64 -4.19
N VAL A 89 -10.36 -25.15 -4.38
CA VAL A 89 -11.15 -24.54 -3.32
C VAL A 89 -11.95 -25.65 -2.64
N VAL A 90 -11.63 -25.92 -1.37
CA VAL A 90 -12.39 -26.88 -0.57
C VAL A 90 -13.76 -26.27 -0.27
N SER A 91 -14.82 -26.94 -0.72
CA SER A 91 -16.21 -26.53 -0.47
C SER A 91 -17.05 -27.73 -0.07
N ARG A 92 -18.01 -27.52 0.85
CA ARG A 92 -18.95 -28.57 1.31
C ARG A 92 -20.13 -28.76 0.36
N ILE A 93 -20.47 -27.73 -0.42
CA ILE A 93 -21.58 -27.68 -1.37
C ILE A 93 -21.67 -28.91 -2.29
N PRO A 94 -20.60 -29.37 -2.96
CA PRO A 94 -20.70 -30.56 -3.82
C PRO A 94 -21.06 -31.83 -3.04
N ASN A 95 -20.60 -31.95 -1.79
CA ASN A 95 -20.93 -33.10 -0.93
C ASN A 95 -22.37 -33.01 -0.40
N ASP A 96 -22.81 -31.82 0.00
CA ASP A 96 -24.18 -31.60 0.46
C ASP A 96 -25.19 -31.85 -0.67
N LEU A 97 -24.87 -31.42 -1.90
CA LEU A 97 -25.68 -31.70 -3.10
C LEU A 97 -25.71 -33.20 -3.43
N ALA A 98 -24.58 -33.90 -3.30
CA ALA A 98 -24.53 -35.36 -3.47
C ALA A 98 -25.42 -36.06 -2.44
N PHE A 99 -25.35 -35.62 -1.18
CA PHE A 99 -26.18 -36.16 -0.10
C PHE A 99 -27.67 -35.94 -0.32
N VAL A 100 -28.08 -34.72 -0.71
CA VAL A 100 -29.49 -34.41 -1.04
C VAL A 100 -29.97 -35.26 -2.22
N LYS A 101 -29.12 -35.46 -3.23
CA LYS A 101 -29.42 -36.31 -4.39
C LYS A 101 -29.64 -37.77 -3.98
N ASP A 102 -28.84 -38.28 -3.06
CA ASP A 102 -28.99 -39.65 -2.55
C ASP A 102 -30.27 -39.82 -1.74
N ILE A 103 -30.62 -38.86 -0.88
CA ILE A 103 -31.90 -38.87 -0.16
C ILE A 103 -33.08 -38.88 -1.13
N ALA A 104 -33.05 -38.02 -2.16
CA ALA A 104 -34.11 -37.95 -3.15
C ALA A 104 -34.29 -39.28 -3.89
N LYS A 105 -33.18 -39.96 -4.21
CA LYS A 105 -33.22 -41.28 -4.85
C LYS A 105 -33.85 -42.33 -3.93
N VAL A 106 -33.43 -42.38 -2.66
CA VAL A 106 -33.97 -43.32 -1.67
C VAL A 106 -35.49 -43.13 -1.51
N GLN A 107 -35.96 -41.89 -1.39
CA GLN A 107 -37.38 -41.58 -1.30
C GLN A 107 -38.16 -42.01 -2.56
N THR A 108 -37.59 -41.77 -3.74
CA THR A 108 -38.20 -42.15 -5.02
C THR A 108 -38.33 -43.67 -5.15
N ASP A 109 -37.30 -44.41 -4.77
CA ASP A 109 -37.29 -45.87 -4.82
C ASP A 109 -38.26 -46.47 -3.78
N MET A 110 -38.35 -45.86 -2.59
CA MET A 110 -39.34 -46.22 -1.57
C MET A 110 -40.78 -46.02 -2.07
N LEU A 111 -41.10 -44.88 -2.68
CA LEU A 111 -42.42 -44.61 -3.25
C LEU A 111 -42.79 -45.61 -4.35
N LYS A 112 -41.83 -45.97 -5.22
CA LYS A 112 -42.03 -47.01 -6.25
C LYS A 112 -42.28 -48.39 -5.66
N LEU A 113 -41.68 -48.72 -4.52
CA LEU A 113 -41.88 -49.98 -3.82
C LEU A 113 -43.28 -50.03 -3.19
N VAL A 114 -43.70 -48.95 -2.52
CA VAL A 114 -45.04 -48.86 -1.89
C VAL A 114 -46.15 -48.83 -2.92
N GLY A 115 -46.01 -48.10 -4.03
CA GLY A 115 -47.02 -48.04 -5.10
C GLY A 115 -47.12 -49.30 -5.97
N LYS A 116 -46.31 -50.33 -5.72
CA LYS A 116 -46.36 -51.64 -6.37
C LYS A 116 -46.98 -52.74 -5.49
N ALA A 117 -47.37 -52.41 -4.25
CA ALA A 117 -48.17 -53.27 -3.37
C ALA A 117 -49.66 -52.96 -3.56
#